data_AF-A0A7W5UF68-F1
#
_entry.id   AF-A0A7W5UF68-F1
#
_cell.length_a   1.000
_cell.length_b   1.000
_cell.length_c   1.000
_cell.angle_alpha   90.00
_cell.angle_beta   90.00
_cell.angle_gamma   90.00
#
_symmetry.space_group_name_H-M   'P 1'
#
loop_
_entity.id
_entity.type
_entity.pdbx_description
1 polymer ?
#
loop_
_entity_poly.entity_id
_entity_poly.type
_entity_poly.pdbx_seq_one_letter_code
_entity_poly.pdbx_strand_id
1 'polypeptide(L)'
;MAIAMQAKDDGRIYVFGVSTSFKDSIVYISAVQDLQGASLQKKTGFLEYRSTYAAEFQQYLEAKYQSNQTCAIFFATDRNKLEKKYLKLRRRMNKEKPGTLKEISSADFQFSVPAFHKTEEQ
;
A
#
# COMPACT_ATOMS: atom_id res chain seq x y z
N MET A 1 -27.34 -6.95 21.75
CA MET A 1 -27.01 -7.39 20.38
C MET A 1 -25.51 -7.63 20.33
N ALA A 2 -25.09 -8.90 20.31
CA ALA A 2 -23.69 -9.26 20.18
C ALA A 2 -23.31 -9.21 18.69
N ILE A 3 -22.63 -8.15 18.27
CA ILE A 3 -21.97 -8.15 16.96
C ILE A 3 -20.68 -8.92 17.15
N ALA A 4 -20.70 -10.18 16.71
CA ALA A 4 -19.49 -10.97 16.59
C ALA A 4 -18.56 -10.27 15.58
N MET A 5 -17.58 -9.53 16.10
CA MET A 5 -16.32 -9.28 15.40
C MET A 5 -15.71 -10.64 15.08
N GLN A 6 -15.99 -11.16 13.89
CA GLN A 6 -15.13 -12.17 13.28
C GLN A 6 -13.96 -11.49 12.57
N ALA A 7 -13.26 -10.65 13.33
CA ALA A 7 -11.85 -10.34 13.08
C ALA A 7 -11.04 -11.50 13.70
N LYS A 8 -11.08 -12.66 13.03
CA LYS A 8 -10.17 -13.77 13.30
C LYS A 8 -9.32 -13.97 12.06
N ASP A 9 -8.37 -13.07 11.91
CA ASP A 9 -7.03 -13.37 11.41
C ASP A 9 -6.10 -12.33 12.06
N ASP A 10 -5.60 -12.66 13.26
CA ASP A 10 -4.58 -11.93 14.02
C ASP A 10 -3.20 -11.94 13.31
N GLY A 11 -3.20 -11.83 11.98
CA GLY A 11 -2.01 -11.67 11.16
C GLY A 11 -1.79 -10.19 10.91
N ARG A 12 -0.80 -9.59 11.58
CA ARG A 12 -0.37 -8.22 11.24
C ARG A 12 0.00 -8.16 9.76
N ILE A 13 -0.72 -7.38 8.98
CA ILE A 13 -0.45 -7.19 7.55
C ILE A 13 0.35 -5.90 7.42
N TYR A 14 1.51 -6.00 6.80
CA TYR A 14 2.35 -4.86 6.47
C TYR A 14 2.15 -4.51 5.00
N VAL A 15 2.22 -3.22 4.69
CA VAL A 15 2.02 -2.71 3.35
C VAL A 15 3.01 -1.59 3.02
N PHE A 16 3.41 -1.50 1.75
CA PHE A 16 3.99 -0.30 1.17
C PHE A 16 3.55 -0.14 -0.29
N GLY A 17 3.47 1.09 -0.76
CA GLY A 17 3.18 1.45 -2.14
C GLY A 17 4.45 1.83 -2.90
N VAL A 18 4.49 1.51 -4.19
CA VAL A 18 5.40 2.10 -5.16
C VAL A 18 4.59 2.74 -6.26
N SER A 19 5.10 3.83 -6.81
CA SER A 19 4.49 4.51 -7.93
C SER A 19 5.53 5.05 -8.87
N THR A 20 5.24 5.01 -10.16
CA THR A 20 6.10 5.54 -11.21
C THR A 20 5.23 6.19 -12.27
N SER A 21 5.72 7.27 -12.86
CA SER A 21 5.13 7.84 -14.07
C SER A 21 5.88 7.36 -15.30
N PHE A 22 5.23 7.36 -16.46
CA PHE A 22 5.90 7.22 -17.75
C PHE A 22 6.42 8.56 -18.28
N LYS A 23 5.88 9.69 -17.79
CA LYS A 23 6.31 11.03 -18.20
C LYS A 23 7.58 11.48 -17.51
N ASP A 24 7.79 11.03 -16.28
CA ASP A 24 8.93 11.40 -15.46
C ASP A 24 9.63 10.14 -14.95
N SER A 25 10.95 10.20 -14.78
CA SER A 25 11.72 9.07 -14.27
C SER A 25 11.70 8.95 -12.73
N ILE A 26 10.93 9.79 -12.04
CA ILE A 26 10.76 9.73 -10.59
C ILE A 26 9.92 8.53 -10.18
N VAL A 27 10.45 7.77 -9.23
CA VAL A 27 9.77 6.67 -8.56
C VAL A 27 9.45 7.09 -7.13
N TYR A 28 8.19 7.04 -6.76
CA TYR A 28 7.74 7.29 -5.40
C TYR A 28 7.59 5.96 -4.67
N ILE A 29 8.08 5.88 -3.44
CA ILE A 29 7.92 4.69 -2.59
C ILE A 29 7.44 5.12 -1.21
N SER A 30 6.38 4.51 -0.70
CA SER A 30 5.91 4.78 0.66
C SER A 30 6.77 4.05 1.69
N ALA A 31 6.82 4.57 2.91
CA ALA A 31 7.32 3.82 4.06
C ALA A 31 6.52 2.51 4.25
N VAL A 32 7.19 1.50 4.82
CA VAL A 32 6.52 0.28 5.27
C VAL A 32 5.71 0.60 6.51
N GLN A 33 4.43 0.29 6.48
CA GLN A 33 3.50 0.53 7.58
C GLN A 33 2.66 -0.70 7.87
N ASP A 34 2.14 -0.76 9.10
CA ASP A 34 1.17 -1.76 9.53
C ASP A 34 -0.22 -1.32 9.06
N LEU A 35 -0.97 -2.26 8.47
CA LEU A 35 -2.31 -2.03 7.95
C LEU A 35 -3.31 -2.62 8.93
N GLN A 36 -3.61 -1.85 9.98
CA GLN A 36 -4.52 -2.27 11.04
C GLN A 36 -5.93 -2.49 10.49
N GLY A 37 -6.51 -3.67 10.78
CA GLY A 37 -7.85 -4.02 10.33
C GLY A 37 -7.92 -4.55 8.89
N ALA A 38 -6.80 -4.70 8.19
CA ALA A 38 -6.81 -5.38 6.91
C ALA A 38 -7.05 -6.88 7.08
N SER A 39 -7.61 -7.49 6.06
CA SER A 39 -7.85 -8.93 6.00
C SER A 39 -7.34 -9.48 4.68
N LEU A 40 -6.87 -10.73 4.73
CA LEU A 40 -6.52 -11.49 3.53
C LEU A 40 -7.72 -12.34 3.10
N GLN A 41 -7.95 -12.37 1.80
CA GLN A 41 -8.99 -13.19 1.20
C GLN A 41 -8.65 -14.67 1.39
N LYS A 42 -9.42 -15.37 2.24
CA LYS A 42 -9.15 -16.75 2.70
C LYS A 42 -8.91 -17.76 1.58
N LYS A 43 -9.53 -17.57 0.40
CA LYS A 43 -9.43 -18.49 -0.74
C LYS A 43 -8.16 -18.29 -1.57
N THR A 44 -7.62 -17.08 -1.62
CA THR A 44 -6.56 -16.69 -2.57
C THR A 44 -5.30 -16.18 -1.88
N GLY A 45 -5.39 -15.82 -0.59
CA GLY A 45 -4.32 -15.20 0.18
C GLY A 45 -4.00 -13.76 -0.23
N PHE A 46 -4.83 -13.14 -1.08
CA PHE A 46 -4.63 -11.76 -1.50
C PHE A 46 -5.16 -10.77 -0.48
N LEU A 47 -4.53 -9.59 -0.42
CA LEU A 47 -5.04 -8.45 0.34
C LEU A 47 -6.41 -8.01 -0.18
N GLU A 48 -7.40 -7.95 0.70
CA GLU A 48 -8.70 -7.37 0.37
C GLU A 48 -8.56 -5.87 0.03
N TYR A 49 -9.36 -5.36 -0.90
CA TYR A 49 -9.30 -3.95 -1.34
C TYR A 49 -7.94 -3.48 -1.89
N ARG A 50 -7.10 -4.39 -2.41
CA ARG A 50 -5.81 -4.03 -3.03
C ARG A 50 -5.90 -2.88 -4.04
N SER A 51 -6.97 -2.87 -4.83
CA SER A 51 -7.19 -1.86 -5.87
C SER A 51 -7.54 -0.50 -5.26
N THR A 52 -8.26 -0.50 -4.14
CA THR A 52 -8.57 0.71 -3.38
C THR A 52 -7.30 1.34 -2.81
N TYR A 53 -6.45 0.55 -2.14
CA TYR A 53 -5.17 1.06 -1.62
C TYR A 53 -4.28 1.63 -2.73
N ALA A 54 -4.23 0.97 -3.89
CA ALA A 54 -3.48 1.48 -5.04
C ALA A 54 -4.05 2.82 -5.53
N ALA A 55 -5.39 2.93 -5.60
CA ALA A 55 -6.07 4.14 -6.02
C ALA A 55 -5.92 5.29 -5.02
N GLU A 56 -5.91 5.02 -3.70
CA GLU A 56 -5.66 6.03 -2.67
C GLU A 56 -4.24 6.60 -2.79
N PHE A 57 -3.25 5.71 -2.93
CA PHE A 57 -1.86 6.14 -3.12
C PHE A 57 -1.68 6.91 -4.43
N GLN A 58 -2.35 6.47 -5.50
CA GLN A 58 -2.35 7.18 -6.77
C GLN A 58 -2.93 8.59 -6.61
N GLN A 59 -4.13 8.73 -6.06
CA GLN A 59 -4.78 10.03 -5.88
C GLN A 59 -3.93 10.98 -5.04
N TYR A 60 -3.31 10.51 -3.96
CA TYR A 60 -2.39 11.31 -3.16
C TYR A 60 -1.21 11.83 -3.97
N LEU A 61 -0.58 10.97 -4.78
CA LEU A 61 0.56 11.36 -5.60
C LEU A 61 0.17 12.27 -6.76
N GLU A 62 -0.99 12.04 -7.37
CA GLU A 62 -1.50 12.86 -8.47
C GLU A 62 -1.91 14.26 -7.98
N ALA A 63 -2.43 14.36 -6.76
CA ALA A 63 -2.77 15.64 -6.14
C ALA A 63 -1.54 16.47 -5.75
N LYS A 64 -0.46 15.82 -5.26
CA LYS A 64 0.72 16.50 -4.71
C LYS A 64 1.88 16.65 -5.71
N TYR A 65 1.98 15.79 -6.71
CA TYR A 65 3.14 15.72 -7.60
C TYR A 65 2.76 15.80 -9.08
N GLN A 66 2.31 14.69 -9.69
CA GLN A 66 2.14 14.57 -11.14
C GLN A 66 1.02 13.59 -11.47
N SER A 67 0.24 13.88 -12.50
CA SER A 67 -0.84 13.00 -12.99
C SER A 67 -0.33 11.81 -13.82
N ASN A 68 -1.14 10.76 -13.96
CA ASN A 68 -0.84 9.49 -14.65
C ASN A 68 0.24 8.68 -13.93
N GLN A 69 0.06 8.52 -12.62
CA GLN A 69 0.94 7.70 -11.79
C GLN A 69 0.49 6.24 -11.83
N THR A 70 1.38 5.33 -12.22
CA THR A 70 1.13 3.90 -12.16
C THR A 70 1.53 3.40 -10.78
N CYS A 71 0.53 3.08 -9.95
CA CYS A 71 0.73 2.66 -8.57
C CYS A 71 0.60 1.16 -8.39
N ALA A 72 1.47 0.59 -7.58
CA ALA A 72 1.43 -0.82 -7.18
C ALA A 72 1.64 -0.94 -5.67
N ILE A 73 0.86 -1.82 -5.04
CA ILE A 73 0.91 -2.06 -3.60
C ILE A 73 1.53 -3.42 -3.33
N PHE A 74 2.45 -3.47 -2.36
CA PHE A 74 3.06 -4.68 -1.86
C PHE A 74 2.65 -4.91 -0.43
N PHE A 75 2.24 -6.15 -0.12
CA PHE A 75 1.84 -6.54 1.21
C PHE A 75 2.53 -7.83 1.64
N ALA A 76 2.66 -8.04 2.94
CA ALA A 76 3.07 -9.31 3.54
C ALA A 76 2.59 -9.41 4.99
N THR A 77 2.41 -10.63 5.48
CA THR A 77 2.16 -10.91 6.90
C THR A 77 3.43 -10.87 7.75
N ASP A 78 4.60 -10.89 7.10
CA ASP A 78 5.91 -10.87 7.76
C ASP A 78 6.62 -9.55 7.41
N ARG A 79 6.82 -8.72 8.44
CA ARG A 79 7.46 -7.40 8.30
C ARG A 79 8.86 -7.51 7.70
N ASN A 80 9.66 -8.47 8.16
CA ASN A 80 11.05 -8.63 7.73
C ASN A 80 11.12 -9.04 6.25
N LYS A 81 10.21 -9.91 5.78
CA LYS A 81 10.09 -10.23 4.35
C LYS A 81 9.75 -8.99 3.53
N LEU A 82 8.84 -8.16 4.02
CA LEU A 82 8.43 -6.94 3.32
C LEU A 82 9.54 -5.89 3.30
N GLU A 83 10.21 -5.66 4.43
CA GLU A 83 11.34 -4.73 4.56
C GLU A 83 12.50 -5.15 3.66
N LYS A 84 12.82 -6.45 3.58
CA LYS A 84 13.83 -6.95 2.61
C LYS A 84 13.43 -6.64 1.17
N LYS A 85 12.16 -6.78 0.81
CA LYS A 85 11.66 -6.47 -0.55
C LYS A 85 11.71 -4.97 -0.84
N TYR A 86 11.30 -4.15 0.11
CA TYR A 86 11.42 -2.70 0.08
C TYR A 86 12.88 -2.27 -0.13
N LEU A 87 13.82 -2.80 0.67
CA LEU A 87 15.23 -2.45 0.58
C LEU A 87 15.87 -2.90 -0.74
N LYS A 88 15.47 -4.08 -1.25
CA LYS A 88 15.89 -4.56 -2.57
C LYS A 88 15.39 -3.63 -3.69
N LEU A 89 14.13 -3.22 -3.63
CA LEU A 89 13.55 -2.30 -4.61
C LEU A 89 14.24 -0.94 -4.56
N ARG A 90 14.41 -0.37 -3.37
CA ARG A 90 15.14 0.89 -3.13
C ARG A 90 16.57 0.84 -3.69
N ARG A 91 17.33 -0.21 -3.38
CA ARG A 91 18.70 -0.39 -3.91
C ARG A 91 18.70 -0.52 -5.43
N ARG A 92 17.74 -1.28 -5.99
CA ARG A 92 17.63 -1.46 -7.44
C ARG A 92 17.33 -0.13 -8.14
N MET A 93 16.34 0.62 -7.64
CA MET A 93 15.99 1.94 -8.21
C MET A 93 17.16 2.92 -8.13
N ASN A 94 17.86 2.99 -6.98
CA ASN A 94 19.02 3.87 -6.84
C ASN A 94 20.21 3.45 -7.73
N LYS A 95 20.35 2.15 -8.02
CA LYS A 95 21.37 1.65 -8.95
C LYS A 95 21.03 1.93 -10.41
N GLU A 96 19.77 1.73 -10.80
CA GLU A 96 19.33 1.94 -12.19
C GLU A 96 19.20 3.42 -12.54
N LYS A 97 18.69 4.24 -11.61
CA LYS A 97 18.47 5.67 -11.77
C LYS A 97 18.77 6.41 -10.45
N PRO A 98 20.06 6.74 -10.19
CA PRO A 98 20.43 7.45 -8.98
C PRO A 98 19.74 8.82 -8.92
N GLY A 99 19.18 9.16 -7.76
CA GLY A 99 18.54 10.46 -7.52
C GLY A 99 17.08 10.59 -7.98
N THR A 100 16.47 9.56 -8.58
CA THR A 100 15.05 9.62 -8.99
C THR A 100 14.08 8.95 -8.01
N LEU A 101 14.58 8.31 -6.96
CA LEU A 101 13.76 7.71 -5.92
C LEU A 101 13.34 8.75 -4.87
N LYS A 102 12.04 8.91 -4.66
CA LYS A 102 11.46 9.72 -3.58
C LYS A 102 10.74 8.84 -2.58
N GLU A 103 11.14 8.93 -1.32
CA GLU A 103 10.51 8.22 -0.21
C GLU A 103 9.41 9.09 0.40
N ILE A 104 8.21 8.52 0.55
CA ILE A 104 7.06 9.15 1.20
C ILE A 104 6.99 8.60 2.63
N SER A 105 7.16 9.49 3.60
CA SER A 105 7.10 9.13 5.02
C SER A 105 5.69 8.65 5.41
N SER A 106 5.60 7.82 6.43
CA SER A 106 4.31 7.49 7.07
C SER A 106 3.66 8.71 7.73
N ALA A 107 4.38 9.81 7.93
CA ALA A 107 3.80 11.08 8.36
C ALA A 107 3.04 11.80 7.22
N ASP A 108 3.48 11.60 5.97
CA ASP A 108 2.90 12.23 4.78
C ASP A 108 1.68 11.47 4.26
N PHE A 109 1.73 10.14 4.31
CA PHE A 109 0.68 9.28 3.78
C PHE A 109 0.57 7.99 4.59
N GLN A 110 -0.67 7.59 4.93
CA GLN A 110 -0.97 6.31 5.55
C GLN A 110 -2.15 5.65 4.83
N PHE A 111 -1.95 4.39 4.46
CA PHE A 111 -3.04 3.53 4.00
C PHE A 111 -4.08 3.33 5.12
N SER A 112 -5.34 3.47 4.75
CA SER A 112 -6.48 3.24 5.64
C SER A 112 -7.36 2.17 5.06
N VAL A 113 -7.77 1.21 5.89
CA VAL A 113 -8.72 0.17 5.44
C VAL A 113 -10.03 0.86 5.11
N PRO A 114 -10.59 0.69 3.89
CA PRO A 114 -11.86 1.29 3.55
C PRO A 114 -12.92 0.73 4.50
N ALA A 115 -13.45 1.59 5.36
CA ALA A 115 -14.56 1.25 6.24
C ALA A 115 -15.77 0.95 5.34
N PHE A 116 -16.21 -0.30 5.32
CA PHE A 116 -17.52 -0.61 4.77
C PHE A 116 -18.57 0.06 5.65
N HIS A 117 -19.10 1.21 5.20
CA HIS A 117 -20.51 1.47 5.42
C HIS A 117 -21.23 0.34 4.70
N LYS A 118 -21.79 -0.58 5.48
CA LYS A 118 -22.79 -1.52 4.98
C LYS A 118 -23.96 -0.66 4.52
N THR A 119 -24.02 -0.35 3.23
CA THR A 119 -25.28 0.12 2.66
C THR A 119 -26.21 -1.10 2.68
N GLU A 120 -27.01 -1.17 3.74
CA GLU A 120 -28.31 -1.83 3.70
C GLU A 120 -29.13 -1.10 2.63
N GLU A 121 -29.22 -1.68 1.44
CA GLU A 121 -30.35 -1.51 0.54
C GLU A 121 -30.92 -2.93 0.38
N GLN A 122 -31.86 -3.29 1.25
CA GLN A 122 -33.32 -3.21 1.07
C GLN A 122 -33.84 -4.20 0.03
#